data_AF-A0A7S2DZI3-F1
#
_entry.id   AF-A0A7S2DZI3-F1
#
_cell.length_a   1.000
_cell.length_b   1.000
_cell.length_c   1.000
_cell.angle_alpha   90.00
_cell.angle_beta   90.00
_cell.angle_gamma   90.00
#
_symmetry.space_group_name_H-M   'P 1'
#
loop_
_entity.id
_entity.type
_entity.pdbx_description
1 polymer ?
#
loop_
_entity_poly.entity_id
_entity_poly.type
_entity_poly.pdbx_seq_one_letter_code
_entity_poly.pdbx_strand_id
1 'polypeptide(L)'
;LEVDIWIDYSCMPQVLGAAPDRKTILNASKAVDSIPAYVEQSDLLVVVSPICKHKDSGEICNYAAWRGRGWCRMELMCSVLAQRKIRTMVTIGENAKPFLLHPCEACRLVTGTGTFSCCKLGHKFNGMTLQCDKEKVRSVLELMLTNKVEYSRKAGAITEQHFYASLRHAFLQELPLEPSVTPSPEAVANISIRESHLAEEAKAAASGDALK
;
A
#
# COMPACT_ATOMS: atom_id res chain seq x y z
N LEU A 1 4.46 -6.19 -25.63
CA LEU A 1 3.65 -5.76 -24.48
C LEU A 1 4.40 -6.19 -23.25
N GLU A 2 5.00 -5.22 -22.57
CA GLU A 2 5.58 -5.40 -21.23
C GLU A 2 4.44 -5.20 -20.22
N VAL A 3 4.38 -6.01 -19.17
CA VAL A 3 3.33 -5.96 -18.14
C VAL A 3 4.01 -6.09 -16.78
N ASP A 4 3.84 -5.06 -15.95
CA ASP A 4 4.39 -5.04 -14.61
C ASP A 4 3.37 -5.57 -13.59
N ILE A 5 3.80 -6.51 -12.74
CA ILE A 5 2.91 -7.22 -11.81
C ILE A 5 3.45 -7.13 -10.40
N TRP A 6 2.62 -6.63 -9.48
CA TRP A 6 2.85 -6.76 -8.04
C TRP A 6 2.18 -8.03 -7.51
N ILE A 7 2.95 -8.94 -6.92
CA ILE A 7 2.43 -10.17 -6.32
C ILE A 7 2.51 -10.04 -4.80
N ASP A 8 1.36 -9.97 -4.13
CA ASP A 8 1.25 -9.66 -2.70
C ASP A 8 2.09 -10.58 -1.78
N TYR A 9 2.21 -11.86 -2.13
CA TYR A 9 2.97 -12.84 -1.37
C TYR A 9 4.49 -12.70 -1.60
N SER A 10 4.90 -12.50 -2.85
CA SER A 10 6.32 -12.58 -3.25
C SER A 10 7.04 -11.24 -3.16
N CYS A 11 6.31 -10.13 -3.23
CA CYS A 11 6.87 -8.77 -3.23
C CYS A 11 7.04 -8.20 -1.82
N MET A 12 6.57 -8.91 -0.79
CA MET A 12 6.74 -8.52 0.61
C MET A 12 8.03 -9.12 1.19
N PRO A 13 8.90 -8.33 1.86
CA PRO A 13 10.14 -8.84 2.44
C PRO A 13 9.85 -9.93 3.48
N GLN A 14 10.37 -11.13 3.22
CA GLN A 14 10.31 -12.24 4.16
C GLN A 14 11.55 -12.21 5.05
N VAL A 15 11.37 -12.04 6.36
CA VAL A 15 12.47 -12.19 7.32
C VAL A 15 12.60 -13.68 7.64
N LEU A 16 13.52 -14.37 6.98
CA LEU A 16 13.80 -15.79 7.21
C LEU A 16 14.89 -15.96 8.28
N GLY A 17 14.66 -16.80 9.30
CA GLY A 17 15.69 -17.27 10.23
C GLY A 17 15.70 -16.65 11.63
N ALA A 18 16.82 -16.81 12.35
CA ALA A 18 17.04 -16.30 13.71
C ALA A 18 17.01 -14.76 13.77
N ALA A 19 16.95 -14.20 14.99
CA ALA A 19 16.77 -12.78 15.28
C ALA A 19 17.40 -11.86 14.22
N PRO A 20 16.59 -11.12 13.44
CA PRO A 20 17.09 -10.34 12.31
C PRO A 20 18.05 -9.27 12.82
N ASP A 21 19.19 -9.15 12.14
CA ASP A 21 20.12 -8.07 12.42
C ASP A 21 19.49 -6.69 12.11
N ARG A 22 20.11 -5.62 12.62
CA ARG A 22 19.63 -4.25 12.44
C ARG A 22 19.47 -3.87 10.96
N LYS A 23 20.31 -4.41 10.08
CA LYS A 23 20.29 -4.13 8.63
C LYS A 23 19.07 -4.77 7.97
N THR A 24 18.71 -5.99 8.37
CA THR A 24 17.55 -6.74 7.89
C THR A 24 16.26 -6.04 8.30
N ILE A 25 16.18 -5.56 9.54
CA ILE A 25 15.03 -4.76 10.02
C ILE A 25 14.90 -3.46 9.21
N LEU A 26 16.01 -2.75 8.98
CA LEU A 26 16.00 -1.52 8.19
C LEU A 26 15.57 -1.77 6.73
N ASN A 27 16.07 -2.84 6.11
CA ASN A 27 15.70 -3.21 4.75
C ASN A 27 14.23 -3.62 4.65
N ALA A 28 13.69 -4.35 5.63
CA ALA A 28 12.28 -4.68 5.70
C ALA A 28 11.42 -3.41 5.80
N SER A 29 11.83 -2.45 6.64
CA SER A 29 11.15 -1.15 6.74
C SER A 29 11.16 -0.38 5.42
N LYS A 30 12.30 -0.33 4.71
CA LYS A 30 12.43 0.33 3.40
C LYS A 30 11.60 -0.36 2.31
N ALA A 31 11.56 -1.68 2.30
CA ALA A 31 10.75 -2.43 1.36
C ALA A 31 9.25 -2.14 1.59
N VAL A 32 8.82 -2.06 2.84
CA VAL A 32 7.48 -1.60 3.22
C VAL A 32 7.19 -0.18 2.73
N ASP A 33 8.14 0.76 2.89
CA ASP A 33 8.00 2.14 2.39
C ASP A 33 7.82 2.21 0.87
N SER A 34 8.40 1.26 0.14
CA SER A 34 8.34 1.25 -1.32
C SER A 34 7.05 0.65 -1.89
N ILE A 35 6.21 -0.01 -1.10
CA ILE A 35 4.98 -0.68 -1.59
C ILE A 35 4.11 0.26 -2.44
N PRO A 36 3.76 1.49 -2.00
CA PRO A 36 2.93 2.37 -2.81
C PRO A 36 3.55 2.68 -4.16
N ALA A 37 4.87 2.91 -4.21
CA ALA A 37 5.57 3.28 -5.44
C ALA A 37 5.64 2.14 -6.46
N TYR A 38 5.84 0.90 -6.00
CA TYR A 38 5.84 -0.27 -6.89
C TYR A 38 4.44 -0.64 -7.35
N VAL A 39 3.45 -0.59 -6.45
CA VAL A 39 2.06 -0.83 -6.85
C VAL A 39 1.64 0.22 -7.88
N GLU A 40 1.91 1.52 -7.67
CA GLU A 40 1.59 2.60 -8.62
C GLU A 40 2.14 2.36 -10.04
N GLN A 41 3.32 1.74 -10.15
CA GLN A 41 3.95 1.42 -11.44
C GLN A 41 3.46 0.10 -12.05
N SER A 42 2.73 -0.73 -11.31
CA SER A 42 2.23 -2.01 -11.78
C SER A 42 0.98 -1.86 -12.66
N ASP A 43 0.79 -2.78 -13.60
CA ASP A 43 -0.45 -2.91 -14.36
C ASP A 43 -1.49 -3.78 -13.64
N LEU A 44 -1.01 -4.69 -12.78
CA LEU A 44 -1.83 -5.66 -12.08
C LEU A 44 -1.31 -5.93 -10.66
N LEU A 45 -2.22 -5.85 -9.69
CA LEU A 45 -2.04 -6.42 -8.36
C LEU A 45 -2.55 -7.86 -8.37
N VAL A 46 -1.68 -8.84 -8.11
CA VAL A 46 -2.04 -10.25 -8.00
C VAL A 46 -2.02 -10.68 -6.54
N VAL A 47 -3.20 -11.07 -6.06
CA VAL A 47 -3.43 -11.63 -4.73
C VAL A 47 -3.32 -13.14 -4.83
N VAL A 48 -2.32 -13.71 -4.14
CA VAL A 48 -2.08 -15.15 -4.07
C VAL A 48 -2.53 -15.66 -2.71
N SER A 49 -3.67 -16.33 -2.70
CA SER A 49 -4.33 -16.76 -1.46
C SER A 49 -4.75 -18.23 -1.48
N PRO A 50 -3.78 -19.16 -1.61
CA PRO A 50 -4.07 -20.59 -1.62
C PRO A 50 -4.69 -21.02 -0.29
N ILE A 51 -5.52 -22.06 -0.34
CA ILE A 51 -5.97 -22.76 0.86
C ILE A 51 -4.84 -23.69 1.30
N CYS A 52 -4.11 -23.31 2.34
CA CYS A 52 -3.04 -24.12 2.91
C CYS A 52 -2.89 -23.87 4.42
N LYS A 53 -2.10 -24.69 5.10
CA LYS A 53 -1.71 -24.45 6.49
C LYS A 53 -0.34 -23.76 6.51
N HIS A 54 -0.22 -22.68 7.26
CA HIS A 54 1.06 -22.02 7.49
C HIS A 54 2.00 -22.98 8.19
N LYS A 55 3.22 -23.13 7.66
CA LYS A 55 4.20 -24.11 8.16
C LYS A 55 4.50 -23.94 9.65
N ASP A 56 4.73 -22.69 10.08
CA ASP A 56 5.20 -22.42 11.44
C ASP A 56 4.07 -22.20 12.47
N SER A 57 2.96 -21.56 12.09
CA SER A 57 1.86 -21.26 13.02
C SER A 57 0.73 -22.29 12.98
N GLY A 58 0.66 -23.13 11.95
CA GLY A 58 -0.44 -24.07 11.72
C GLY A 58 -1.77 -23.41 11.32
N GLU A 59 -1.82 -22.07 11.25
CA GLU A 59 -3.02 -21.32 10.87
C GLU A 59 -3.41 -21.59 9.42
N ILE A 60 -4.71 -21.50 9.14
CA ILE A 60 -5.23 -21.64 7.78
C ILE A 60 -4.96 -20.34 7.02
N CYS A 61 -4.14 -20.44 5.98
CA CYS A 61 -4.03 -19.43 4.93
C CYS A 61 -5.12 -19.70 3.90
N ASN A 62 -5.91 -18.68 3.58
CA ASN A 62 -6.91 -18.68 2.52
C ASN A 62 -7.33 -17.23 2.23
N TYR A 63 -8.25 -17.04 1.29
CA TYR A 63 -8.73 -15.72 0.92
C TYR A 63 -9.34 -14.92 2.09
N ALA A 64 -10.03 -15.58 3.02
CA ALA A 64 -10.55 -14.92 4.22
C ALA A 64 -9.42 -14.43 5.14
N ALA A 65 -8.37 -15.24 5.34
CA ALA A 65 -7.19 -14.84 6.10
C ALA A 65 -6.47 -13.66 5.44
N TRP A 66 -6.31 -13.68 4.10
CA TRP A 66 -5.75 -12.55 3.34
C TRP A 66 -6.54 -11.25 3.59
N ARG A 67 -7.88 -11.33 3.49
CA ARG A 67 -8.78 -10.19 3.79
C ARG A 67 -8.63 -9.68 5.23
N GLY A 68 -8.07 -10.46 6.15
CA GLY A 68 -7.82 -10.05 7.53
C GLY A 68 -6.49 -9.33 7.78
N ARG A 69 -5.51 -9.45 6.87
CA ARG A 69 -4.14 -8.94 7.10
C ARG A 69 -4.03 -7.45 6.78
N GLY A 70 -3.44 -6.69 7.71
CA GLY A 70 -3.23 -5.25 7.58
C GLY A 70 -2.43 -4.87 6.34
N TRP A 71 -1.30 -5.52 6.09
CA TRP A 71 -0.46 -5.27 4.91
C TRP A 71 -1.17 -5.57 3.59
N CYS A 72 -1.95 -6.65 3.52
CA CYS A 72 -2.70 -6.97 2.30
C CYS A 72 -3.80 -5.96 1.97
N ARG A 73 -4.44 -5.43 3.01
CA ARG A 73 -5.38 -4.31 2.85
C ARG A 73 -4.66 -3.05 2.40
N MET A 74 -3.46 -2.79 2.93
CA MET A 74 -2.62 -1.69 2.47
C MET A 74 -2.30 -1.81 0.97
N GLU A 75 -1.87 -2.98 0.50
CA GLU A 75 -1.59 -3.22 -0.93
C GLU A 75 -2.84 -3.01 -1.81
N LEU A 76 -4.00 -3.50 -1.37
CA LEU A 76 -5.27 -3.23 -2.04
C LEU A 76 -5.56 -1.73 -2.10
N MET A 77 -5.40 -1.00 -0.99
CA MET A 77 -5.58 0.45 -0.95
C MET A 77 -4.61 1.17 -1.88
N CYS A 78 -3.36 0.70 -1.99
CA CYS A 78 -2.42 1.25 -2.95
C CYS A 78 -2.95 1.13 -4.39
N SER A 79 -3.49 -0.02 -4.77
CA SER A 79 -4.05 -0.22 -6.11
C SER A 79 -5.27 0.65 -6.41
N VAL A 80 -6.09 0.94 -5.39
CA VAL A 80 -7.31 1.77 -5.52
C VAL A 80 -6.99 3.26 -5.54
N LEU A 81 -6.01 3.69 -4.75
CA LEU A 81 -5.60 5.09 -4.63
C LEU A 81 -4.54 5.50 -5.67
N ALA A 82 -4.09 4.55 -6.50
CA ALA A 82 -3.20 4.87 -7.59
C ALA A 82 -3.83 5.87 -8.58
N GLN A 83 -2.97 6.68 -9.20
CA GLN A 83 -3.38 7.61 -10.25
C GLN A 83 -3.77 6.83 -11.51
N ARG A 84 -3.03 5.77 -11.81
CA ARG A 84 -3.37 4.79 -12.85
C ARG A 84 -4.39 3.77 -12.35
N LYS A 85 -5.20 3.26 -13.29
CA LYS A 85 -6.14 2.18 -12.98
C LYS A 85 -5.40 0.84 -12.89
N ILE A 86 -5.22 0.35 -11.68
CA ILE A 86 -4.63 -0.95 -11.40
C ILE A 86 -5.75 -1.94 -11.11
N ARG A 87 -5.76 -3.08 -11.81
CA ARG A 87 -6.71 -4.15 -11.52
C ARG A 87 -6.14 -5.09 -10.46
N THR A 88 -7.01 -5.59 -9.58
CA THR A 88 -6.63 -6.60 -8.59
C THR A 88 -7.18 -7.95 -9.03
N MET A 89 -6.31 -8.90 -9.33
CA MET A 89 -6.67 -10.28 -9.65
C MET A 89 -6.41 -11.18 -8.44
N VAL A 90 -7.37 -12.02 -8.09
CA VAL A 90 -7.28 -12.95 -6.96
C VAL A 90 -7.18 -14.38 -7.47
N THR A 91 -6.21 -15.12 -6.95
CA THR A 91 -6.05 -16.57 -7.14
C THR A 91 -6.16 -17.27 -5.78
N ILE A 92 -7.00 -18.31 -5.68
CA ILE A 92 -7.31 -18.99 -4.41
C ILE A 92 -6.84 -20.45 -4.36
N GLY A 93 -6.27 -20.95 -5.45
CA GLY A 93 -5.79 -22.32 -5.57
C GLY A 93 -5.49 -22.69 -7.03
N GLU A 94 -4.81 -23.82 -7.22
CA GLU A 94 -4.32 -24.29 -8.52
C GLU A 94 -5.42 -24.42 -9.58
N ASN A 95 -6.58 -24.98 -9.20
CA ASN A 95 -7.69 -25.25 -10.12
C ASN A 95 -8.78 -24.16 -10.10
N ALA A 96 -8.60 -23.11 -9.29
CA ALA A 96 -9.59 -22.06 -9.17
C ALA A 96 -9.41 -21.02 -10.27
N LYS A 97 -10.48 -20.69 -11.00
CA LYS A 97 -10.46 -19.61 -11.98
C LYS A 97 -10.16 -18.28 -11.26
N PRO A 98 -9.10 -17.54 -11.66
CA PRO A 98 -8.85 -16.22 -11.10
C PRO A 98 -10.02 -15.27 -11.36
N PHE A 99 -10.24 -14.34 -10.44
CA PHE A 99 -11.28 -13.32 -10.59
C PHE A 99 -10.73 -11.92 -10.29
N LEU A 100 -11.36 -10.89 -10.86
CA LEU A 100 -11.02 -9.51 -10.57
C LEU A 100 -11.80 -9.03 -9.35
N LEU A 101 -11.09 -8.50 -8.36
CA LEU A 101 -11.69 -7.87 -7.20
C LEU A 101 -12.21 -6.48 -7.58
N HIS A 102 -13.43 -6.17 -7.17
CA HIS A 102 -14.01 -4.85 -7.43
C HIS A 102 -13.34 -3.80 -6.51
N PRO A 103 -12.94 -2.61 -7.00
CA PRO A 103 -12.29 -1.58 -6.18
C PRO A 103 -13.07 -1.19 -4.93
N CYS A 104 -14.41 -1.21 -4.98
CA CYS A 104 -15.27 -0.94 -3.81
C CYS A 104 -15.05 -1.90 -2.63
N GLU A 105 -14.42 -3.07 -2.83
CA GLU A 105 -14.05 -3.95 -1.71
C GLU A 105 -13.09 -3.26 -0.74
N ALA A 106 -12.28 -2.30 -1.20
CA ALA A 106 -11.42 -1.48 -0.33
C ALA A 106 -12.23 -0.69 0.72
N CYS A 107 -13.49 -0.34 0.43
CA CYS A 107 -14.37 0.32 1.39
C CYS A 107 -14.78 -0.59 2.56
N ARG A 108 -14.74 -1.92 2.37
CA ARG A 108 -15.03 -2.92 3.41
C ARG A 108 -13.75 -3.46 4.05
N LEU A 109 -12.63 -3.34 3.36
CA LEU A 109 -11.32 -3.85 3.75
C LEU A 109 -10.38 -2.69 4.12
N VAL A 110 -10.87 -1.72 4.88
CA VAL A 110 -10.05 -0.58 5.31
C VAL A 110 -8.83 -1.06 6.11
N THR A 111 -7.70 -0.43 5.87
CA THR A 111 -6.39 -0.91 6.35
C THR A 111 -6.30 -0.97 7.86
N GLY A 112 -6.84 0.04 8.57
CA GLY A 112 -6.70 0.13 10.02
C GLY A 112 -7.41 -0.95 10.83
N THR A 113 -8.45 -1.58 10.29
CA THR A 113 -9.14 -2.72 10.94
C THR A 113 -8.45 -4.07 10.62
N GLY A 114 -7.38 -4.07 9.81
CA GLY A 114 -6.59 -5.26 9.52
C GLY A 114 -5.59 -5.59 10.63
N THR A 115 -5.26 -6.88 10.77
CA THR A 115 -4.24 -7.34 11.71
C THR A 115 -2.85 -7.27 11.08
N PHE A 116 -1.99 -6.40 11.62
CA PHE A 116 -0.58 -6.32 11.25
C PHE A 116 0.26 -7.35 12.02
N SER A 117 1.40 -7.75 11.46
CA SER A 117 2.32 -8.67 12.11
C SER A 117 2.80 -8.13 13.47
N CYS A 118 3.10 -6.82 13.56
CA CYS A 118 3.47 -6.17 14.82
C CYS A 118 2.35 -6.30 15.89
N CYS A 119 1.09 -6.12 15.49
CA CYS A 119 -0.07 -6.20 16.39
C CYS A 119 -0.32 -7.65 16.84
N LYS A 120 -0.19 -8.61 15.92
CA LYS A 120 -0.38 -10.04 16.21
C LYS A 120 0.63 -10.55 17.25
N LEU A 121 1.84 -10.00 17.24
CA LEU A 121 2.90 -10.29 18.22
C LEU A 121 2.73 -9.51 19.54
N GLY A 122 1.62 -8.78 19.71
CA GLY A 122 1.42 -7.92 20.89
C GLY A 122 2.47 -6.83 21.03
N HIS A 123 3.03 -6.36 19.91
CA HIS A 123 4.13 -5.40 19.83
C HIS A 123 5.39 -5.83 20.59
N LYS A 124 5.63 -7.14 20.72
CA LYS A 124 6.81 -7.70 21.38
C LYS A 124 7.46 -8.76 20.49
N PHE A 125 8.77 -8.68 20.32
CA PHE A 125 9.53 -9.68 19.57
C PHE A 125 10.94 -9.82 20.13
N ASN A 126 11.33 -11.03 20.53
CA ASN A 126 12.65 -11.33 21.12
C ASN A 126 13.05 -10.38 22.27
N GLY A 127 12.12 -10.05 23.17
CA GLY A 127 12.36 -9.13 24.29
C GLY A 127 12.41 -7.65 23.93
N MET A 128 12.27 -7.28 22.65
CA MET A 128 12.17 -5.90 22.18
C MET A 128 10.71 -5.48 21.99
N THR A 129 10.42 -4.21 22.28
CA THR A 129 9.15 -3.57 21.93
C THR A 129 9.19 -3.12 20.47
N LEU A 130 8.24 -3.59 19.67
CA LEU A 130 8.07 -3.17 18.29
C LEU A 130 7.21 -1.90 18.23
N GLN A 131 7.57 -0.97 17.35
CA GLN A 131 6.66 0.11 16.98
C GLN A 131 5.48 -0.44 16.19
N CYS A 132 4.33 0.22 16.28
CA CYS A 132 3.13 -0.21 15.59
C CYS A 132 3.17 0.26 14.11
N ASP A 133 3.09 -0.68 13.18
CA ASP A 133 3.07 -0.38 11.73
C ASP A 133 1.90 0.53 11.33
N LYS A 134 0.81 0.57 12.12
CA LYS A 134 -0.37 1.40 11.83
C LYS A 134 -0.06 2.91 11.82
N GLU A 135 0.89 3.36 12.64
CA GLU A 135 1.32 4.77 12.69
C GLU A 135 1.92 5.18 11.34
N LYS A 136 2.91 4.40 10.89
CA LYS A 136 3.52 4.55 9.57
C LYS A 136 2.51 4.46 8.43
N VAL A 137 1.60 3.48 8.48
CA VAL A 137 0.57 3.30 7.45
C VAL A 137 -0.39 4.48 7.37
N ARG A 138 -0.70 5.14 8.50
CA ARG A 138 -1.53 6.35 8.52
C ARG A 138 -0.95 7.43 7.61
N SER A 139 0.32 7.79 7.82
CA SER A 139 0.96 8.88 7.09
C SER A 139 1.06 8.57 5.59
N VAL A 140 1.36 7.32 5.23
CA VAL A 140 1.37 6.88 3.83
C VAL A 140 -0.02 6.99 3.20
N LEU A 141 -1.07 6.47 3.84
CA LEU A 141 -2.43 6.54 3.29
C LEU A 141 -2.96 7.97 3.18
N GLU A 142 -2.63 8.84 4.15
CA GLU A 142 -2.98 10.26 4.07
C GLU A 142 -2.36 10.92 2.84
N LEU A 143 -1.08 10.66 2.57
CA LEU A 143 -0.40 11.16 1.38
C LEU A 143 -1.04 10.63 0.10
N MET A 144 -1.32 9.33 0.03
CA MET A 144 -1.97 8.71 -1.14
C MET A 144 -3.36 9.29 -1.40
N LEU A 145 -4.17 9.47 -0.36
CA LEU A 145 -5.49 10.09 -0.44
C LEU A 145 -5.41 11.53 -0.95
N THR A 146 -4.49 12.33 -0.40
CA THR A 146 -4.26 13.71 -0.85
C THR A 146 -3.90 13.73 -2.33
N ASN A 147 -2.94 12.89 -2.75
CA ASN A 147 -2.50 12.80 -4.13
C ASN A 147 -3.63 12.36 -5.06
N LYS A 148 -4.46 11.39 -4.65
CA LYS A 148 -5.58 10.89 -5.43
C LYS A 148 -6.66 11.95 -5.63
N VAL A 149 -7.01 12.69 -4.58
CA VAL A 149 -7.98 13.80 -4.64
C VAL A 149 -7.46 14.91 -5.57
N GLU A 150 -6.20 15.31 -5.40
CA GLU A 150 -5.59 16.36 -6.23
C GLU A 150 -5.45 15.95 -7.69
N TYR A 151 -5.04 14.71 -7.95
CA TYR A 151 -4.99 14.15 -9.30
C TYR A 151 -6.37 14.16 -9.96
N SER A 152 -7.38 13.65 -9.26
CA SER A 152 -8.77 13.60 -9.76
C SER A 152 -9.32 15.00 -10.04
N ARG A 153 -9.00 15.97 -9.16
CA ARG A 153 -9.36 17.38 -9.35
C ARG A 153 -8.72 17.95 -10.62
N LYS A 154 -7.41 17.75 -10.82
CA LYS A 154 -6.68 18.23 -12.01
C LYS A 154 -7.17 17.57 -13.30
N ALA A 155 -7.58 16.31 -13.23
CA ALA A 155 -8.14 15.56 -14.36
C ALA A 155 -9.62 15.91 -14.66
N GLY A 156 -10.27 16.78 -13.86
CA GLY A 156 -11.70 17.09 -14.01
C GLY A 156 -12.64 15.96 -13.58
N ALA A 157 -12.13 14.92 -12.91
CA ALA A 157 -12.89 13.78 -12.41
C ALA A 157 -13.57 14.12 -11.07
N ILE A 158 -14.56 15.03 -11.12
CA ILE A 158 -15.21 15.62 -9.92
C ILE A 158 -15.87 14.55 -9.03
N THR A 159 -16.52 13.54 -9.62
CA THR A 159 -17.13 12.44 -8.85
C THR A 159 -16.09 11.66 -8.05
N GLU A 160 -14.94 11.37 -8.66
CA GLU A 160 -13.86 10.62 -8.03
C GLU A 160 -13.16 11.45 -6.96
N GLN A 161 -12.93 12.74 -7.24
CA GLN A 161 -12.43 13.72 -6.27
C GLN A 161 -13.33 13.74 -5.01
N HIS A 162 -14.64 13.94 -5.18
CA HIS A 162 -15.58 14.00 -4.06
C HIS A 162 -15.66 12.67 -3.32
N PHE A 163 -15.70 11.55 -4.05
CA PHE A 163 -15.75 10.22 -3.45
C PHE A 163 -14.59 9.98 -2.48
N TYR A 164 -13.34 10.19 -2.91
CA TYR A 164 -12.18 9.97 -2.05
C TYR A 164 -12.02 11.04 -0.96
N ALA A 165 -12.41 12.29 -1.23
CA ALA A 165 -12.42 13.34 -0.22
C ALA A 165 -13.41 13.01 0.91
N SER A 166 -14.62 12.55 0.58
CA SER A 166 -15.65 12.19 1.56
C SER A 166 -15.29 10.93 2.36
N LEU A 167 -14.66 9.93 1.73
CA LEU A 167 -14.27 8.69 2.38
C LEU A 167 -12.95 8.75 3.16
N ARG A 168 -12.26 9.90 3.16
CA ARG A 168 -10.96 10.07 3.85
C ARG A 168 -10.98 9.57 5.30
N HIS A 169 -12.00 9.94 6.06
CA HIS A 169 -12.13 9.53 7.46
C HIS A 169 -12.33 8.01 7.60
N ALA A 170 -13.12 7.39 6.71
CA ALA A 170 -13.38 5.95 6.73
C ALA A 170 -12.13 5.15 6.35
N PHE A 171 -11.37 5.60 5.34
CA PHE A 171 -10.15 4.93 4.90
C PHE A 171 -9.02 5.00 5.93
N LEU A 172 -9.06 6.00 6.81
CA LEU A 172 -8.08 6.19 7.88
C LEU A 172 -8.57 5.70 9.25
N GLN A 173 -9.73 5.04 9.30
CA GLN A 173 -10.31 4.50 10.54
C GLN A 173 -9.34 3.52 11.21
N GLU A 174 -9.26 3.56 12.55
CA GLU A 174 -8.41 2.67 13.38
C GLU A 174 -6.90 2.72 13.08
N LEU A 175 -6.47 3.75 12.37
CA LEU A 175 -5.07 4.14 12.27
C LEU A 175 -4.82 5.33 13.20
N PRO A 176 -3.86 5.21 14.14
CA PRO A 176 -3.57 6.27 15.08
C PRO A 176 -3.13 7.52 14.34
N LEU A 177 -3.57 8.68 14.82
CA LEU A 177 -2.95 9.94 14.42
C LEU A 177 -1.52 9.93 14.96
N GLU A 178 -0.55 10.26 14.11
CA GLU A 178 0.78 10.62 14.59
C GLU A 178 0.59 11.72 15.66
N PRO A 179 1.16 11.59 16.86
CA PRO A 179 1.35 12.77 17.70
C PRO A 179 2.12 13.77 16.83
N SER A 180 1.70 15.03 16.72
CA SER A 180 2.24 16.00 15.76
C SER A 180 3.78 16.05 15.78
N VAL A 181 4.43 15.23 14.94
CA VAL A 181 5.87 15.28 14.73
C VAL A 181 6.06 16.32 13.65
N THR A 182 6.62 17.47 14.02
CA THR A 182 7.17 18.43 13.05
C THR A 182 8.03 17.65 12.05
N PRO A 183 7.73 17.73 10.74
CA PRO A 183 8.40 16.90 9.76
C PRO A 183 9.91 17.11 9.85
N SER A 184 10.67 16.01 9.80
CA SER A 184 12.13 16.11 9.82
C SER A 184 12.60 16.92 8.61
N PRO A 185 13.70 17.68 8.72
CA PRO A 185 14.23 18.46 7.60
C PRO A 185 14.46 17.62 6.33
N GLU A 186 14.78 16.33 6.48
CA GLU A 186 14.94 15.37 5.38
C GLU A 186 13.62 15.02 4.69
N ALA A 187 12.53 14.87 5.45
CA ALA A 187 11.21 14.61 4.88
C ALA A 187 10.69 15.82 4.09
N VAL A 188 10.94 17.04 4.58
CA VAL A 188 10.61 18.29 3.87
C VAL A 188 11.45 18.43 2.59
N ALA A 189 12.73 18.08 2.64
CA ALA A 189 13.61 18.10 1.47
C ALA A 189 13.15 17.12 0.38
N ASN A 190 12.74 15.90 0.76
CA ASN A 190 12.28 14.88 -0.19
C ASN A 190 10.93 15.24 -0.85
N ILE A 191 10.04 15.94 -0.13
CA ILE A 191 8.80 16.47 -0.71
C ILE A 191 9.12 17.55 -1.76
N SER A 192 10.02 18.48 -1.43
CA SER A 192 10.44 19.56 -2.34
C SER A 192 11.10 19.04 -3.62
N ILE A 193 11.94 18.01 -3.51
CA ILE A 193 12.56 17.33 -4.67
C ILE A 193 11.48 16.64 -5.52
N ARG A 194 10.53 15.94 -4.92
CA ARG A 194 9.46 15.28 -5.68
C ARG A 194 8.58 16.28 -6.43
N GLU A 195 8.30 17.44 -5.83
CA GLU A 195 7.55 18.52 -6.48
C GLU A 195 8.33 19.14 -7.64
N SER A 196 9.65 19.29 -7.54
CA SER A 196 10.48 19.81 -8.63
C SER A 196 10.54 18.84 -9.82
N HIS A 197 10.66 17.53 -9.56
CA HIS A 197 10.65 16.51 -10.62
C HIS A 197 9.30 16.44 -11.34
N LEU A 198 8.18 16.47 -10.60
CA LEU A 198 6.83 16.49 -11.20
C LEU A 198 6.56 17.76 -12.01
N ALA A 199 7.14 18.89 -11.59
CA ALA A 199 7.04 20.16 -12.34
C ALA A 199 7.88 20.15 -13.62
N GLU A 200 9.03 19.48 -13.64
CA GLU A 200 9.85 19.30 -14.85
C GLU A 200 9.20 18.33 -15.84
N GLU A 201 8.65 17.22 -15.37
CA GLU A 201 7.91 16.27 -16.21
C GLU A 201 6.67 16.90 -16.84
N ALA A 202 5.93 17.73 -16.09
CA ALA A 202 4.78 18.46 -16.61
C ALA A 202 5.18 19.52 -17.68
N LYS A 203 6.34 20.17 -17.52
CA LYS A 203 6.88 21.10 -18.53
C LYS A 203 7.34 20.38 -19.79
N ALA A 204 7.96 19.19 -19.66
CA ALA A 204 8.38 18.37 -20.79
C ALA A 204 7.18 17.83 -21.59
N ALA A 205 6.10 17.46 -20.92
CA ALA A 205 4.86 17.04 -21.56
C ALA A 205 4.18 18.21 -22.32
N ALA A 206 4.22 19.43 -21.77
CA ALA A 206 3.63 20.61 -22.40
C ALA A 206 4.43 21.14 -23.60
N SER A 207 5.74 20.91 -23.65
CA SER A 207 6.59 21.32 -24.79
C SER A 207 6.60 20.33 -25.95
N GLY A 208 6.19 19.07 -25.73
CA GLY A 208 6.08 18.03 -26.76
C GLY A 208 4.87 18.19 -27.70
N ASP A 209 3.82 18.91 -27.30
CA ASP A 209 2.60 19.13 -28.10
C ASP A 209 2.71 20.31 -29.10
N ALA A 210 3.86 21.00 -29.14
CA ALA A 210 4.09 22.13 -30.05
C ALA A 210 4.72 21.75 -31.41
N LEU A 211 4.93 20.45 -31.67
CA LEU A 211 5.48 19.93 -32.93
C LEU A 211 4.62 18.78 -33.47
N LYS A 212 3.40 19.10 -33.90
CA LYS A 212 2.64 18.36 -34.91
C LYS A 212 1.92 19.33 -35.83
#